data_AF-A0A5M3PTM2-F1
#
_entry.id   AF-A0A5M3PTM2-F1
#
_cell.length_a   1.000
_cell.length_b   1.000
_cell.length_c   1.000
_cell.angle_alpha   90.00
_cell.angle_beta   90.00
_cell.angle_gamma   90.00
#
_symmetry.space_group_name_H-M   'P 1'
#
loop_
_entity.id
_entity.type
_entity.pdbx_description
1 polymer ?
#
loop_
_entity_poly.entity_id
_entity_poly.type
_entity_poly.pdbx_seq_one_letter_code
_entity_poly.pdbx_strand_id
1 'polypeptide(L)'
;MLTVTIAMTVCSLGSGLAALFDKQAVWMPSDTHFWEGILFAGLLGTAYMYGIQSSAQRYLEEEKVALTYLCEPIFAAIAGMIMLGEPLSLRTMAGGGLILIALVVAELDFKRRQPRDA
;
A
#
# COMPACT_ATOMS: atom_id res chain seq x y z
N MET A 1 -4.33 -3.35 13.93
CA MET A 1 -3.03 -4.02 14.19
C MET A 1 -3.09 -5.53 14.04
N LEU A 2 -3.94 -6.26 14.78
CA LEU A 2 -4.00 -7.74 14.71
C LEU A 2 -4.12 -8.28 13.27
N THR A 3 -5.02 -7.73 12.46
CA THR A 3 -5.24 -8.17 11.07
C THR A 3 -4.01 -7.96 10.17
N VAL A 4 -3.26 -6.87 10.37
CA VAL A 4 -2.04 -6.58 9.59
C VAL A 4 -0.93 -7.56 9.96
N THR A 5 -0.74 -7.83 11.25
CA THR A 5 0.23 -8.83 11.72
C THR A 5 -0.12 -10.23 11.21
N ILE A 6 -1.41 -10.59 11.17
CA ILE A 6 -1.86 -11.86 10.59
C ILE A 6 -1.52 -11.90 9.09
N ALA A 7 -1.87 -10.87 8.33
CA ALA A 7 -1.60 -10.81 6.89
C ALA A 7 -0.09 -10.92 6.59
N MET A 8 0.76 -10.19 7.33
CA MET A 8 2.21 -10.25 7.15
C MET A 8 2.80 -11.62 7.52
N THR A 9 2.28 -12.26 8.57
CA THR A 9 2.68 -13.63 8.93
C THR A 9 2.28 -14.62 7.85
N VAL A 10 1.05 -14.51 7.32
CA VAL A 10 0.55 -15.38 6.26
C VAL A 10 1.35 -15.19 4.97
N CYS A 11 1.64 -13.95 4.58
CA CYS A 11 2.48 -13.66 3.42
C CYS A 11 3.90 -14.21 3.59
N SER A 12 4.52 -14.02 4.76
CA SER A 12 5.87 -14.52 5.03
C SER A 12 5.95 -16.05 4.98
N LEU A 13 4.99 -16.74 5.61
CA LEU A 13 4.94 -18.21 5.60
C LEU A 13 4.62 -18.73 4.19
N GLY A 14 3.67 -18.08 3.50
CA GLY A 14 3.29 -18.43 2.14
C GLY A 14 4.46 -18.30 1.16
N SER A 15 5.17 -17.17 1.18
CA SER A 15 6.35 -16.95 0.34
C SER A 15 7.48 -17.92 0.68
N GLY A 16 7.70 -18.24 1.96
CA GLY A 16 8.69 -19.24 2.38
C GLY A 16 8.36 -20.65 1.90
N LEU A 17 7.09 -21.06 1.97
CA LEU A 17 6.63 -22.35 1.44
C LEU A 17 6.74 -22.40 -0.09
N ALA A 18 6.36 -21.31 -0.79
CA ALA A 18 6.49 -21.23 -2.24
C ALA A 18 7.97 -21.35 -2.68
N ALA A 19 8.90 -20.75 -1.94
CA ALA A 19 10.32 -20.83 -2.23
C ALA A 19 10.89 -22.27 -2.18
N LEU A 20 10.27 -23.20 -1.44
CA LEU A 20 10.68 -24.61 -1.44
C LEU A 20 10.44 -25.31 -2.78
N PHE A 21 9.49 -24.82 -3.58
CA PHE A 21 9.16 -25.38 -4.89
C PHE A 21 9.88 -24.67 -6.04
N ASP A 22 10.51 -23.52 -5.76
CA ASP A 22 11.24 -22.76 -6.76
C ASP A 22 12.72 -23.17 -6.83
N LYS A 23 13.14 -23.67 -8.00
CA LYS A 23 14.52 -24.11 -8.25
C LYS A 23 15.51 -22.94 -8.35
N GLN A 24 15.04 -21.71 -8.54
CA GLN A 24 15.86 -20.50 -8.59
C GLN A 24 15.86 -19.73 -7.26
N ALA A 25 15.27 -20.28 -6.20
CA ALA A 25 15.23 -19.65 -4.90
C ALA A 25 16.65 -19.41 -4.35
N VAL A 26 16.98 -18.14 -4.13
CA VAL A 26 18.21 -17.74 -3.44
C VAL A 26 17.91 -17.62 -1.96
N TRP A 27 18.31 -18.64 -1.19
CA TRP A 27 18.06 -18.71 0.26
C TRP A 27 18.86 -17.69 1.07
N MET A 28 20.06 -17.34 0.59
CA MET A 28 20.93 -16.39 1.28
C MET A 28 21.65 -15.49 0.26
N PRO A 29 21.08 -14.31 -0.03
CA PRO A 29 21.71 -13.31 -0.88
C PRO A 29 22.97 -12.76 -0.20
N SER A 30 24.08 -12.75 -0.93
CA SER A 30 25.36 -12.17 -0.48
C SER A 30 25.47 -10.67 -0.75
N ASP A 31 24.53 -10.10 -1.50
CA ASP A 31 24.50 -8.67 -1.82
C ASP A 31 24.14 -7.85 -0.58
N THR A 32 24.97 -6.85 -0.25
CA THR A 32 24.74 -5.97 0.90
C THR A 32 23.56 -5.03 0.65
N HIS A 33 23.36 -4.56 -0.58
CA HIS A 33 22.25 -3.67 -0.93
C HIS A 33 20.88 -4.35 -0.77
N PHE A 34 20.83 -5.67 -0.94
CA PHE A 34 19.63 -6.45 -0.67
C PHE A 34 19.19 -6.34 0.80
N TRP A 35 20.13 -6.48 1.73
CA TRP A 35 19.85 -6.40 3.16
C TRP A 35 19.51 -4.97 3.60
N GLU A 36 20.18 -3.96 3.04
CA GLU A 36 19.81 -2.55 3.23
C GLU A 36 18.36 -2.29 2.79
N GLY A 37 17.97 -2.79 1.62
CA GLY A 37 16.60 -2.71 1.10
C GLY A 37 15.58 -3.40 2.01
N ILE A 38 15.89 -4.61 2.50
CA ILE A 38 15.03 -5.32 3.45
C ILE A 38 14.85 -4.52 4.76
N LEU A 39 15.94 -4.01 5.32
CA LEU A 39 15.88 -3.24 6.57
C LEU A 39 15.07 -1.97 6.39
N PHE A 40 15.27 -1.26 5.28
CA PHE A 40 14.49 -0.08 4.94
C PHE A 40 12.99 -0.41 4.79
N ALA A 41 12.65 -1.41 3.97
CA ALA A 41 11.27 -1.77 3.69
C ALA A 41 10.55 -2.32 4.93
N GLY A 42 11.22 -3.14 5.75
CA GLY A 42 10.64 -3.75 6.94
C GLY A 42 10.48 -2.75 8.10
N LEU A 43 11.50 -1.94 8.39
CA LEU A 43 11.45 -1.02 9.53
C LEU A 43 10.71 0.27 9.18
N LEU A 44 11.15 0.98 8.12
CA LEU A 44 10.61 2.28 7.77
C LEU A 44 9.34 2.15 6.94
N GLY A 45 9.39 1.34 5.87
CA GLY A 45 8.27 1.14 4.96
C GLY A 45 7.07 0.42 5.58
N THR A 46 7.30 -0.45 6.56
CA THR A 46 6.26 -1.32 7.14
C THR A 46 6.00 -0.98 8.61
N ALA A 47 6.91 -1.33 9.52
CA ALA A 47 6.64 -1.25 10.96
C ALA A 47 6.35 0.18 11.44
N TYR A 48 7.17 1.14 11.03
CA TYR A 48 7.00 2.55 11.39
C TYR A 48 5.76 3.16 10.75
N MET A 49 5.60 3.02 9.42
CA MET A 49 4.46 3.59 8.69
C MET A 49 3.12 3.03 9.20
N TYR A 50 2.97 1.70 9.32
CA TYR A 50 1.75 1.13 9.88
C TYR A 50 1.53 1.50 11.35
N GLY A 51 2.60 1.73 12.13
CA GLY A 51 2.51 2.22 13.50
C GLY A 51 1.88 3.62 13.57
N ILE A 52 2.38 4.55 12.76
CA ILE A 52 1.80 5.91 12.65
C ILE A 52 0.37 5.83 12.12
N GLN A 53 0.15 5.08 11.05
CA GLN A 53 -1.14 5.00 10.40
C GLN A 53 -2.21 4.41 11.33
N SER A 54 -1.90 3.32 12.04
CA SER A 54 -2.80 2.74 13.03
C SER A 54 -3.06 3.66 14.22
N SER A 55 -2.17 4.60 14.51
CA SER A 55 -2.34 5.59 15.57
C SER A 55 -3.22 6.75 15.08
N ALA A 56 -2.91 7.30 13.90
CA ALA A 56 -3.64 8.39 13.27
C ALA A 56 -5.10 8.01 12.94
N GLN A 57 -5.34 6.77 12.50
CA GLN A 57 -6.68 6.24 12.23
C GLN A 57 -7.64 6.31 13.42
N ARG A 58 -7.12 6.36 14.65
CA ARG A 58 -7.96 6.51 15.85
C ARG A 58 -8.53 7.92 16.02
N TYR A 59 -7.97 8.89 15.30
CA TYR A 59 -8.32 10.31 15.37
C TYR A 59 -8.96 10.85 14.10
N LEU A 60 -8.98 10.06 13.02
CA LEU A 60 -9.50 10.45 11.72
C LEU A 60 -10.75 9.64 11.39
N GLU A 61 -11.70 10.28 10.71
CA GLU A 61 -12.87 9.59 10.16
C GLU A 61 -12.45 8.57 9.10
N GLU A 62 -13.15 7.43 9.05
CA GLU A 62 -12.83 6.31 8.16
C GLU A 62 -12.76 6.74 6.68
N GLU A 63 -13.63 7.66 6.28
CA GLU A 63 -13.68 8.22 4.93
C GLU A 63 -12.38 8.97 4.57
N LYS A 64 -11.88 9.83 5.46
CA LYS A 64 -10.61 10.57 5.25
C LYS A 64 -9.40 9.64 5.16
N VAL A 65 -9.41 8.58 5.96
CA VAL A 65 -8.37 7.54 5.90
C VAL A 65 -8.42 6.82 4.56
N ALA A 66 -9.61 6.41 4.11
CA ALA A 66 -9.80 5.71 2.84
C ALA A 66 -9.38 6.57 1.64
N LEU A 67 -9.73 7.87 1.65
CA LEU A 67 -9.30 8.81 0.62
C LEU A 67 -7.77 8.95 0.57
N THR A 68 -7.11 8.98 1.73
CA THR A 68 -5.64 9.03 1.80
C THR A 68 -5.00 7.79 1.16
N TYR A 69 -5.56 6.60 1.41
CA TYR A 69 -5.09 5.37 0.77
C TYR A 69 -5.29 5.34 -0.74
N LEU A 70 -6.38 5.93 -1.25
CA LEU A 70 -6.60 6.06 -2.68
C LEU A 70 -5.59 6.97 -3.37
N CYS A 71 -4.98 7.91 -2.64
CA CYS A 71 -3.93 8.77 -3.18
C CYS A 71 -2.55 8.09 -3.25
N GLU A 72 -2.30 7.08 -2.42
CA GLU A 72 -0.99 6.40 -2.32
C GLU A 72 -0.45 5.87 -3.68
N PRO A 73 -1.25 5.21 -4.54
CA PRO A 73 -0.80 4.71 -5.84
C PRO A 73 -0.29 5.81 -6.79
N ILE A 74 -0.82 7.03 -6.66
CA ILE A 74 -0.43 8.17 -7.50
C ILE A 74 0.98 8.63 -7.12
N PHE A 75 1.23 8.78 -5.82
CA PHE A 75 2.56 9.11 -5.31
C PHE A 75 3.57 7.99 -5.58
N ALA A 76 3.16 6.72 -5.45
CA ALA A 76 3.98 5.58 -5.79
C ALA A 76 4.38 5.57 -7.27
N ALA A 77 3.45 5.87 -8.19
CA ALA A 77 3.75 5.95 -9.62
C ALA A 77 4.71 7.10 -9.95
N ILE A 78 4.54 8.27 -9.32
CA ILE A 78 5.46 9.42 -9.48
C ILE A 78 6.84 9.08 -8.93
N ALA A 79 6.91 8.46 -7.75
CA ALA A 79 8.17 8.04 -7.14
C ALA A 79 8.87 6.97 -8.01
N GLY A 80 8.14 6.01 -8.57
CA GLY A 80 8.68 5.02 -9.51
C GLY A 80 9.26 5.67 -10.77
N MET A 81 8.58 6.67 -11.32
CA MET A 81 9.11 7.43 -12.46
C MET A 81 10.41 8.17 -12.12
N ILE A 82 10.46 8.85 -10.97
CA ILE A 82 11.61 9.71 -10.60
C ILE A 82 12.78 8.88 -10.09
N MET A 83 12.53 7.92 -9.20
CA MET A 83 13.56 7.17 -8.49
C MET A 83 14.02 5.93 -9.26
N LEU A 84 13.11 5.23 -9.95
CA LEU A 84 13.42 4.01 -10.71
C LEU A 84 13.51 4.25 -12.23
N GLY A 85 13.09 5.43 -12.71
CA GLY A 85 13.09 5.73 -14.15
C GLY A 85 12.03 4.95 -14.93
N GLU A 86 10.99 4.44 -14.26
CA GLU A 86 9.96 3.63 -14.90
C GLU A 86 9.12 4.47 -15.88
N PRO A 87 8.92 4.01 -17.13
CA PRO A 87 8.16 4.77 -18.11
C PRO A 87 6.66 4.79 -17.73
N LEU A 88 6.07 5.98 -17.75
CA LEU A 88 4.61 6.13 -17.65
C LEU A 88 3.94 5.61 -18.91
N SER A 89 3.52 4.35 -18.87
CA SER A 89 2.73 3.75 -19.94
C SER A 89 1.32 4.34 -19.98
N LEU A 90 0.69 4.28 -21.16
CA LEU A 90 -0.73 4.62 -21.32
C LEU A 90 -1.64 3.83 -20.36
N ARG A 91 -1.27 2.59 -20.01
CA ARG A 91 -2.01 1.76 -19.06
C ARG A 91 -1.91 2.30 -17.64
N THR A 92 -0.71 2.70 -17.23
CA THR A 92 -0.45 3.32 -15.92
C THR A 92 -1.21 4.64 -15.79
N MET A 93 -1.21 5.47 -16.84
CA MET A 93 -1.97 6.72 -16.87
C MET A 93 -3.48 6.49 -16.82
N ALA A 94 -4.00 5.51 -17.57
CA ALA A 94 -5.42 5.16 -17.55
C ALA A 94 -5.86 4.66 -16.16
N GLY A 95 -5.08 3.78 -15.54
CA GLY A 95 -5.33 3.29 -14.19
C GLY A 95 -5.28 4.40 -13.13
N GLY A 96 -4.25 5.25 -13.18
CA GLY A 96 -4.13 6.42 -12.29
C GLY A 96 -5.29 7.40 -12.47
N GLY A 97 -5.74 7.62 -13.72
CA GLY A 97 -6.92 8.42 -14.01
C GLY A 97 -8.19 7.87 -13.39
N LEU A 98 -8.40 6.55 -13.45
CA LEU A 98 -9.55 5.90 -12.81
C LEU A 98 -9.54 6.06 -11.28
N ILE A 99 -8.38 5.95 -10.64
CA ILE A 99 -8.22 6.16 -9.19
C ILE A 99 -8.59 7.61 -8.83
N LEU A 100 -8.10 8.59 -9.60
CA LEU A 100 -8.44 10.00 -9.41
C LEU A 100 -9.94 10.28 -9.59
N ILE A 101 -10.57 9.69 -10.61
CA ILE A 101 -12.01 9.84 -10.82
C ILE A 101 -12.77 9.24 -9.63
N ALA A 102 -12.39 8.05 -9.16
CA ALA A 102 -13.02 7.43 -8.00
C ALA A 102 -12.87 8.28 -6.74
N LEU A 103 -11.69 8.88 -6.51
CA LEU A 103 -11.44 9.80 -5.41
C LEU A 103 -12.38 11.01 -5.47
N VAL A 104 -12.50 11.66 -6.63
CA VAL A 104 -13.39 12.81 -6.83
C VAL A 104 -14.85 12.41 -6.62
N VAL A 105 -15.28 11.26 -7.14
CA VAL A 105 -16.65 10.76 -6.96
C VAL A 105 -16.96 10.43 -5.50
N ALA A 106 -15.98 9.91 -4.74
CA ALA A 106 -16.13 9.63 -3.32
C ALA A 106 -16.23 10.91 -2.47
N GLU A 107 -15.43 11.93 -2.78
CA GLU A 107 -15.46 13.23 -2.07
C GLU A 107 -16.72 14.06 -2.39
N LEU A 108 -17.30 13.86 -3.58
CA LEU A 108 -18.57 14.48 -3.94
C LEU A 108 -19.67 13.86 -3.08
N ASP A 109 -19.94 14.49 -1.94
CA ASP A 109 -20.96 14.14 -0.96
C ASP A 109 -22.33 13.98 -1.64
N PHE A 110 -22.62 12.75 -2.08
CA PHE A 110 -23.95 12.33 -2.46
C PHE A 110 -24.73 12.23 -1.17
N LYS A 111 -25.22 13.39 -0.71
CA LYS A 111 -26.08 13.58 0.45
C LYS A 111 -27.23 12.58 0.42
N ARG A 112 -26.99 11.36 0.91
CA ARG A 112 -28.02 10.38 1.21
C ARG A 112 -28.73 10.96 2.40
N ARG A 113 -29.88 11.57 2.11
CA ARG A 113 -30.92 11.82 3.11
C ARG A 113 -31.22 10.46 3.75
N GLN A 114 -30.59 10.16 4.88
CA GLN A 114 -31.12 9.19 5.82
C GLN A 114 -32.44 9.77 6.32
N PRO A 115 -33.59 9.07 6.16
CA PRO A 115 -34.75 9.37 6.96
C PRO A 115 -34.32 9.15 8.40
N ARG A 116 -34.33 10.23 9.18
CA ARG A 116 -34.22 10.17 10.63
C ARG A 116 -35.54 9.59 11.11
N ASP A 117 -35.62 8.27 11.20
CA ASP A 117 -36.75 7.61 11.82
C ASP A 117 -36.75 7.95 13.32
N ALA A 118 -37.93 8.41 13.74
CA ALA A 118 -38.24 9.08 15.00
C ALA A 118 -38.35 8.14 16.19
#